data_AF-A0A959IFF5-F1
#
_entry.id   AF-A0A959IFF5-F1
#
_cell.length_a   1.000
_cell.length_b   1.000
_cell.length_c   1.000
_cell.angle_alpha   90.00
_cell.angle_beta   90.00
_cell.angle_gamma   90.00
#
_symmetry.space_group_name_H-M   'P 1'
#
loop_
_entity.id
_entity.type
_entity.pdbx_description
1 polymer ?
#
loop_
_entity_poly.entity_id
_entity_poly.type
_entity_poly.pdbx_seq_one_letter_code
_entity_poly.pdbx_strand_id
1 'polypeptide(L)'
;KDQDAYGLIHGDFNDGNFTVDYTNGDMTIFDFDDCCYFWFIYELASAWEGGIGRVMFRGLEERQAFMEHYMEQVMEGYNRENALSAAWLARLPLFVRLIQVEEFLHFVQYIDEPNEEMQAQLDYKIRCIEDDIPYMGFFDDIYSPERP
;
A
#
# COMPACT_ATOMS: atom_id res chain seq x y z
N LYS A 1 -14.79 19.58 5.18
CA LYS A 1 -13.59 18.75 4.95
C LYS A 1 -12.39 19.69 5.01
N ASP A 2 -11.28 19.21 5.56
CA ASP A 2 -10.01 19.95 5.59
C ASP A 2 -9.53 20.14 4.15
N GLN A 3 -9.46 21.38 3.66
CA GLN A 3 -9.14 21.66 2.24
C GLN A 3 -7.71 21.26 1.88
N ASP A 4 -6.82 21.22 2.87
CA ASP A 4 -5.40 20.92 2.67
C ASP A 4 -5.11 19.40 2.73
N ALA A 5 -6.14 18.57 2.95
CA ALA A 5 -5.99 17.12 3.11
C ALA A 5 -7.00 16.28 2.33
N TYR A 6 -7.84 16.90 1.48
CA TYR A 6 -8.88 16.21 0.73
C TYR A 6 -9.08 16.85 -0.65
N GLY A 7 -9.12 16.03 -1.69
CA GLY A 7 -9.29 16.48 -3.06
C GLY A 7 -9.41 15.31 -4.02
N LEU A 8 -9.27 15.58 -5.31
CA LEU A 8 -9.14 14.53 -6.32
C LEU A 8 -7.77 13.84 -6.15
N ILE A 9 -7.77 12.52 -6.09
CA ILE A 9 -6.58 11.66 -6.00
C ILE A 9 -6.55 10.65 -7.15
N HIS A 10 -5.43 9.96 -7.33
CA HIS A 10 -5.27 8.90 -8.32
C HIS A 10 -6.11 7.67 -7.96
N GLY A 11 -6.12 7.28 -6.67
CA GLY A 11 -6.94 6.18 -6.15
C GLY A 11 -6.20 4.85 -6.02
N ASP A 12 -5.06 4.69 -6.69
CA ASP A 12 -4.26 3.46 -6.70
C ASP A 12 -2.78 3.74 -7.08
N PHE A 13 -2.25 4.93 -6.78
CA PHE A 13 -0.88 5.29 -7.17
C PHE A 13 0.18 4.31 -6.61
N ASN A 14 0.90 3.64 -7.51
CA ASN A 14 1.99 2.71 -7.22
C ASN A 14 3.01 2.70 -8.38
N ASP A 15 4.09 1.94 -8.23
CA ASP A 15 5.20 1.90 -9.21
C ASP A 15 4.93 1.09 -10.48
N GLY A 16 3.74 0.50 -10.60
CA GLY A 16 3.15 0.03 -11.86
C GLY A 16 2.46 1.12 -12.68
N ASN A 17 2.13 2.28 -12.08
CA ASN A 17 1.26 3.31 -12.67
C ASN A 17 1.99 4.59 -13.12
N PHE A 18 3.33 4.53 -13.22
CA PHE A 18 4.10 5.60 -13.85
C PHE A 18 5.31 5.07 -14.62
N THR A 19 5.74 5.83 -15.63
CA THR A 19 7.05 5.66 -16.28
C THR A 19 7.97 6.80 -15.91
N VAL A 20 9.27 6.53 -15.94
CA VAL A 20 10.33 7.53 -15.75
C VAL A 20 11.12 7.66 -17.05
N ASP A 21 11.22 8.87 -17.58
CA ASP A 21 12.22 9.18 -18.60
C ASP A 21 13.59 9.32 -17.93
N TYR A 22 14.43 8.31 -18.09
CA TYR A 22 15.76 8.29 -17.47
C TYR A 22 16.74 9.34 -18.03
N THR A 23 16.39 10.07 -19.10
CA THR A 23 17.25 11.12 -19.65
C THR A 23 17.09 12.45 -18.91
N ASN A 24 15.90 12.74 -18.37
CA ASN A 24 15.60 13.99 -17.70
C ASN A 24 14.96 13.83 -16.30
N GLY A 25 14.53 12.62 -15.94
CA GLY A 25 13.88 12.30 -14.67
C GLY A 25 12.38 12.56 -14.62
N ASP A 26 11.76 12.93 -15.75
CA ASP A 26 10.32 13.23 -15.79
C ASP A 26 9.50 11.96 -15.58
N MET A 27 8.45 12.09 -14.77
CA MET A 27 7.48 11.02 -14.53
C MET A 27 6.21 11.24 -15.36
N THR A 28 5.74 10.19 -16.03
CA THR A 28 4.43 10.16 -16.68
C THR A 28 3.54 9.16 -15.98
N ILE A 29 2.49 9.67 -15.33
CA ILE A 29 1.51 8.89 -14.57
C ILE A 29 0.39 8.45 -15.53
N PHE A 30 -0.15 7.25 -15.35
CA PHE A 30 -1.25 6.68 -16.13
C PHE A 30 -2.12 5.77 -15.24
N ASP A 31 -3.21 5.25 -15.82
CA ASP A 31 -4.21 4.41 -15.12
C ASP A 31 -5.10 5.16 -14.11
N PHE A 32 -5.82 6.18 -14.60
CA PHE A 32 -6.66 7.05 -13.77
C PHE A 32 -8.11 6.52 -13.62
N ASP A 33 -8.36 5.22 -13.74
CA ASP A 33 -9.73 4.66 -13.69
C ASP A 33 -10.32 4.63 -12.27
N ASP A 34 -9.47 4.51 -11.24
CA ASP A 34 -9.83 4.57 -9.82
C ASP A 34 -9.84 5.98 -9.19
N CYS A 35 -9.65 7.02 -10.01
CA CYS A 35 -9.61 8.40 -9.56
C CYS A 35 -10.88 8.83 -8.85
N CYS A 36 -10.73 9.31 -7.62
CA CYS A 36 -11.85 9.71 -6.79
C CYS A 36 -11.50 10.89 -5.87
N TYR A 37 -12.53 11.47 -5.26
CA TYR A 37 -12.33 12.48 -4.22
C TYR A 37 -12.09 11.79 -2.89
N PHE A 38 -10.85 11.84 -2.39
CA PHE A 38 -10.47 11.20 -1.13
C PHE A 38 -9.39 11.98 -0.37
N TRP A 39 -8.98 11.45 0.78
CA TRP A 39 -7.96 12.10 1.60
C TRP A 39 -6.57 11.86 1.01
N PHE A 40 -5.72 12.89 0.95
CA PHE A 40 -4.38 12.79 0.35
C PHE A 40 -3.46 11.77 1.06
N ILE A 41 -3.71 11.48 2.34
CA ILE A 41 -2.98 10.44 3.08
C ILE A 41 -3.20 9.03 2.48
N TYR A 42 -4.29 8.82 1.75
CA TYR A 42 -4.56 7.55 1.07
C TYR A 42 -3.58 7.30 -0.08
N GLU A 43 -3.18 8.34 -0.83
CA GLU A 43 -2.12 8.23 -1.86
C GLU A 43 -0.79 7.77 -1.25
N LEU A 44 -0.46 8.28 -0.06
CA LEU A 44 0.73 7.83 0.67
C LEU A 44 0.60 6.39 1.17
N ALA A 45 -0.61 5.95 1.50
CA ALA A 45 -0.88 4.55 1.84
C ALA A 45 -0.78 3.64 0.61
N SER A 46 -1.22 4.09 -0.56
CA SER A 46 -1.08 3.38 -1.84
C SER A 46 0.38 3.25 -2.25
N ALA A 47 1.16 4.33 -2.12
CA ALA A 47 2.60 4.28 -2.33
C ALA A 47 3.28 3.31 -1.34
N TRP A 48 2.89 3.34 -0.05
CA TRP A 48 3.37 2.38 0.94
C TRP A 48 3.07 0.93 0.51
N GLU A 49 1.85 0.63 0.08
CA GLU A 49 1.46 -0.72 -0.37
C GLU A 49 2.31 -1.19 -1.55
N GLY A 50 2.52 -0.34 -2.56
CA GLY A 50 3.36 -0.67 -3.71
C GLY A 50 4.81 -1.02 -3.35
N GLY A 51 5.30 -0.56 -2.20
CA GLY A 51 6.61 -0.95 -1.65
C GLY A 51 6.74 -2.45 -1.35
N ILE A 52 5.64 -3.14 -1.03
CA ILE A 52 5.62 -4.57 -0.68
C ILE A 52 6.24 -5.40 -1.80
N GLY A 53 5.82 -5.17 -3.05
CA GLY A 53 6.29 -5.95 -4.22
C GLY A 53 7.81 -5.91 -4.42
N ARG A 54 8.49 -4.89 -3.90
CA ARG A 54 9.96 -4.75 -4.01
C ARG A 54 10.74 -5.61 -3.01
N VAL A 55 10.11 -6.00 -1.90
CA VAL A 55 10.79 -6.68 -0.80
C VAL A 55 10.05 -7.88 -0.22
N MET A 56 8.92 -8.27 -0.78
CA MET A 56 8.08 -9.38 -0.30
C MET A 56 8.81 -10.72 -0.13
N PHE A 57 9.86 -10.98 -0.93
CA PHE A 57 10.68 -12.21 -0.86
C PHE A 57 11.87 -12.13 0.11
N ARG A 58 11.99 -11.05 0.90
CA ARG A 58 13.12 -10.82 1.82
C ARG A 58 12.78 -11.17 3.26
N GLY A 59 13.82 -11.33 4.10
CA GLY A 59 13.66 -11.55 5.53
C GLY A 59 12.99 -10.38 6.26
N LEU A 60 12.49 -10.59 7.47
CA LEU A 60 11.79 -9.56 8.26
C LEU A 60 12.60 -8.27 8.41
N GLU A 61 13.86 -8.37 8.86
CA GLU A 61 14.73 -7.20 9.08
C GLU A 61 14.95 -6.41 7.79
N GLU A 62 15.15 -7.10 6.66
CA GLU A 62 15.36 -6.46 5.36
C GLU A 62 14.09 -5.77 4.83
N ARG A 63 12.92 -6.38 5.05
CA ARG A 63 11.63 -5.77 4.70
C ARG A 63 11.39 -4.50 5.50
N GLN A 64 11.59 -4.55 6.82
CA GLN A 64 11.44 -3.38 7.69
C GLN A 64 12.40 -2.25 7.28
N ALA A 65 13.69 -2.56 7.12
CA ALA A 65 14.70 -1.58 6.74
C ALA A 65 14.42 -0.94 5.37
N PHE A 66 13.97 -1.74 4.40
CA PHE A 66 13.59 -1.22 3.09
C PHE A 66 12.38 -0.30 3.19
N MET A 67 11.30 -0.71 3.87
CA MET A 67 10.07 0.07 3.93
C MET A 67 10.27 1.39 4.68
N GLU A 68 11.11 1.39 5.71
CA GLU A 68 11.52 2.61 6.41
C GLU A 68 12.23 3.59 5.46
N HIS A 69 13.28 3.11 4.76
CA HIS A 69 14.03 3.94 3.83
C HIS A 69 13.19 4.40 2.62
N TYR A 70 12.37 3.50 2.08
CA TYR A 70 11.46 3.79 0.98
C TYR A 70 10.50 4.92 1.33
N MET A 71 9.84 4.83 2.50
CA MET A 71 8.92 5.87 2.94
C MET A 71 9.61 7.17 3.33
N GLU A 72 10.84 7.12 3.84
CA GLU A 72 11.65 8.33 4.04
C GLU A 72 11.82 9.10 2.72
N GLN A 73 12.18 8.41 1.64
CA GLN A 73 12.35 9.01 0.31
C GLN A 73 11.03 9.53 -0.29
N VAL A 74 9.95 8.75 -0.15
CA VAL A 74 8.60 9.19 -0.57
C VAL A 74 8.20 10.47 0.16
N MET A 75 8.39 10.52 1.48
CA MET A 75 8.04 11.69 2.28
C MET A 75 8.95 12.89 2.03
N GLU A 76 10.24 12.67 1.74
CA GLU A 76 11.15 13.75 1.33
C GLU A 76 10.66 14.41 0.04
N GLY A 77 10.23 13.62 -0.96
CA GLY A 77 9.66 14.13 -2.20
C GLY A 77 8.32 14.84 -1.97
N TYR A 78 7.40 14.20 -1.26
CA TYR A 78 6.07 14.75 -0.99
C TYR A 78 6.14 16.11 -0.28
N ASN A 79 6.99 16.23 0.74
CA ASN A 79 7.13 17.44 1.55
C ASN A 79 7.73 18.64 0.80
N ARG A 80 8.27 18.46 -0.42
CA ARG A 80 8.74 19.56 -1.27
C ARG A 80 7.59 20.27 -1.98
N GLU A 81 6.51 19.56 -2.27
CA GLU A 81 5.39 20.04 -3.09
C GLU A 81 4.09 20.20 -2.29
N ASN A 82 3.91 19.42 -1.22
CA ASN A 82 2.72 19.47 -0.37
C ASN A 82 3.06 19.20 1.10
N ALA A 83 2.12 19.45 2.02
CA ALA A 83 2.30 19.14 3.43
C ALA A 83 1.02 18.56 4.05
N LEU A 84 1.16 17.51 4.84
CA LEU A 84 0.11 16.99 5.69
C LEU A 84 0.46 17.22 7.16
N SER A 85 -0.55 17.60 7.96
CA SER A 85 -0.34 17.75 9.40
C SER A 85 0.12 16.42 10.04
N ALA A 86 0.85 16.50 11.15
CA ALA A 86 1.22 15.31 11.92
C ALA A 86 0.00 14.44 12.31
N ALA A 87 -1.17 15.06 12.52
CA ALA A 87 -2.41 14.34 12.80
C ALA A 87 -2.94 13.55 11.59
N TRP A 88 -2.66 14.00 10.36
CA TRP A 88 -2.95 13.24 9.15
C TRP A 88 -1.94 12.12 8.94
N LEU A 89 -0.65 12.40 9.11
CA LEU A 89 0.42 11.39 8.96
C LEU A 89 0.27 10.25 9.97
N ALA A 90 -0.16 10.53 11.20
CA ALA A 90 -0.45 9.50 12.21
C ALA A 90 -1.59 8.53 11.81
N ARG A 91 -2.37 8.84 10.77
CA ARG A 91 -3.42 7.98 10.23
C ARG A 91 -2.94 7.05 9.13
N LEU A 92 -1.68 7.13 8.68
CA LEU A 92 -1.16 6.28 7.61
C LEU A 92 -1.44 4.78 7.85
N PRO A 93 -1.20 4.20 9.05
CA PRO A 93 -1.48 2.78 9.27
C PRO A 93 -2.97 2.41 9.10
N LEU A 94 -3.89 3.33 9.41
CA LEU A 94 -5.32 3.12 9.20
C LEU A 94 -5.65 3.03 7.71
N PHE A 95 -5.08 3.90 6.89
CA PHE A 95 -5.33 3.91 5.44
C PHE A 95 -4.63 2.74 4.73
N VAL A 96 -3.47 2.30 5.20
CA VAL A 96 -2.85 1.05 4.72
C VAL A 96 -3.77 -0.13 5.02
N ARG A 97 -4.32 -0.22 6.23
CA ARG A 97 -5.32 -1.26 6.58
C ARG A 97 -6.56 -1.16 5.69
N LEU A 98 -7.02 0.04 5.34
CA LEU A 98 -8.16 0.23 4.44
C LEU A 98 -7.89 -0.39 3.06
N ILE A 99 -6.74 -0.08 2.44
CA ILE A 99 -6.35 -0.65 1.14
C ILE A 99 -6.31 -2.18 1.20
N GLN A 100 -5.71 -2.73 2.25
CA GLN A 100 -5.61 -4.18 2.41
C GLN A 100 -6.98 -4.86 2.63
N VAL A 101 -7.93 -4.17 3.26
CA VAL A 101 -9.31 -4.67 3.40
C VAL A 101 -10.07 -4.56 2.08
N GLU A 102 -9.87 -3.49 1.30
CA GLU A 102 -10.46 -3.36 -0.03
C GLU A 102 -9.96 -4.48 -0.97
N GLU A 103 -8.67 -4.75 -0.94
CA GLU A 103 -8.04 -5.86 -1.66
C GLU A 103 -8.61 -7.21 -1.18
N PHE A 104 -8.75 -7.42 0.14
CA PHE A 104 -9.37 -8.62 0.69
C PHE A 104 -10.83 -8.79 0.21
N LEU A 105 -11.64 -7.73 0.21
CA LEU A 105 -13.02 -7.77 -0.29
C LEU A 105 -13.08 -8.16 -1.77
N HIS A 106 -12.11 -7.71 -2.57
CA HIS A 106 -11.98 -8.13 -3.95
C HIS A 106 -11.69 -9.64 -4.05
N PHE A 107 -10.89 -10.22 -3.16
CA PHE A 107 -10.64 -11.68 -3.18
C PHE A 107 -11.80 -12.52 -2.64
N VAL A 108 -12.58 -12.01 -1.69
CA VAL A 108 -13.73 -12.73 -1.09
C VAL A 108 -14.77 -13.14 -2.14
N GLN A 109 -14.90 -12.42 -3.26
CA GLN A 109 -15.81 -12.83 -4.34
C GLN A 109 -15.45 -14.20 -4.95
N TYR A 110 -14.24 -14.70 -4.71
CA TYR A 110 -13.73 -15.99 -5.18
C TYR A 110 -13.70 -17.06 -4.09
N ILE A 111 -14.39 -16.87 -2.96
CA ILE A 111 -14.34 -17.80 -1.81
C ILE A 111 -14.77 -19.23 -2.16
N ASP A 112 -15.62 -19.41 -3.16
CA ASP A 112 -16.10 -20.74 -3.60
C ASP A 112 -15.23 -21.35 -4.74
N GLU A 113 -14.21 -20.65 -5.21
CA GLU A 113 -13.32 -21.15 -6.27
C GLU A 113 -12.39 -22.25 -5.74
N PRO A 114 -12.28 -23.41 -6.41
CA PRO A 114 -11.53 -24.56 -5.91
C PRO A 114 -9.99 -24.44 -6.07
N ASN A 115 -9.46 -23.23 -6.21
CA ASN A 115 -8.03 -23.00 -6.36
C ASN A 115 -7.32 -23.01 -4.99
N GLU A 116 -6.52 -24.04 -4.74
CA GLU A 116 -5.83 -24.22 -3.45
C GLU A 116 -4.92 -23.06 -3.03
N GLU A 117 -4.22 -22.43 -3.98
CA GLU A 117 -3.31 -21.30 -3.70
C GLU A 117 -4.11 -20.06 -3.29
N MET A 118 -5.18 -19.77 -4.00
CA MET A 118 -6.07 -18.65 -3.68
C MET A 118 -6.80 -18.86 -2.35
N GLN A 119 -7.24 -20.07 -2.05
CA GLN A 119 -7.85 -20.40 -0.75
C GLN A 119 -6.85 -20.23 0.39
N ALA A 120 -5.58 -20.64 0.20
CA ALA A 120 -4.54 -20.41 1.20
C ALA A 120 -4.26 -18.92 1.45
N GLN A 121 -4.27 -18.09 0.40
CA GLN A 121 -4.13 -16.64 0.52
C GLN A 121 -5.35 -16.01 1.25
N LEU A 122 -6.56 -16.48 0.97
CA LEU A 122 -7.77 -16.03 1.66
C LEU A 122 -7.73 -16.40 3.15
N ASP A 123 -7.42 -17.65 3.48
CA ASP A 123 -7.31 -18.12 4.87
C ASP A 123 -6.23 -17.33 5.64
N TYR A 124 -5.11 -17.02 4.99
CA TYR A 124 -4.06 -16.17 5.54
C TYR A 124 -4.59 -14.77 5.88
N LYS A 125 -5.23 -14.09 4.93
CA LYS A 125 -5.79 -12.74 5.14
C LYS A 125 -6.89 -12.75 6.20
N ILE A 126 -7.78 -13.75 6.21
CA ILE A 126 -8.82 -13.92 7.24
C ILE A 126 -8.18 -14.01 8.62
N ARG A 127 -7.16 -14.87 8.77
CA ARG A 127 -6.47 -15.02 10.05
C ARG A 127 -5.81 -13.72 10.52
N CYS A 128 -5.14 -13.00 9.63
CA CYS A 128 -4.57 -11.69 9.96
C CYS A 128 -5.64 -10.70 10.44
N ILE A 129 -6.83 -10.70 9.81
CA ILE A 129 -7.94 -9.83 10.21
C ILE A 129 -8.52 -10.25 11.58
N GLU A 130 -8.77 -11.55 11.79
CA GLU A 130 -9.34 -12.09 13.03
C GLU A 130 -8.43 -11.87 14.25
N ASP A 131 -7.12 -12.05 14.05
CA ASP A 131 -6.10 -11.88 15.08
C ASP A 131 -5.63 -10.42 15.23
N ASP A 132 -6.20 -9.47 14.48
CA ASP A 132 -5.82 -8.05 14.41
C ASP A 132 -4.31 -7.82 14.12
N ILE A 133 -3.74 -8.68 13.27
CA ILE A 133 -2.33 -8.61 12.85
C ILE A 133 -2.15 -7.43 11.87
N PRO A 134 -1.32 -6.42 12.20
CA PRO A 134 -1.11 -5.27 11.33
C PRO A 134 -0.52 -5.64 9.97
N TYR A 135 -0.80 -4.80 8.97
CA TYR A 135 -0.21 -4.90 7.62
C TYR A 135 -0.44 -6.25 6.93
N MET A 136 -1.54 -6.96 7.24
CA MET A 136 -1.80 -8.33 6.78
C MET A 136 -0.60 -9.25 7.03
N GLY A 137 0.01 -9.15 8.21
CA GLY A 137 1.13 -10.00 8.61
C GLY A 137 2.47 -9.65 7.94
N PHE A 138 2.56 -8.61 7.13
CA PHE A 138 3.78 -8.26 6.39
C PHE A 138 5.02 -7.97 7.27
N PHE A 139 4.88 -7.76 8.57
CA PHE A 139 6.03 -7.69 9.49
C PHE A 139 5.93 -8.68 10.65
N ASP A 140 5.10 -9.71 10.49
CA ASP A 140 4.84 -10.73 11.50
C ASP A 140 5.47 -12.07 11.10
N ASP A 141 5.72 -12.94 12.09
CA ASP A 141 6.31 -14.26 11.90
C ASP A 141 5.40 -15.22 11.12
N ILE A 142 4.10 -14.91 11.02
CA ILE A 142 3.16 -15.68 10.18
C ILE A 142 3.46 -15.57 8.69
N TYR A 143 4.14 -14.52 8.25
CA TYR A 143 4.47 -14.29 6.85
C TYR A 143 5.64 -15.15 6.37
N SER A 144 5.48 -15.81 5.21
CA SER A 144 6.54 -16.59 4.57
C SER A 144 7.13 -15.86 3.37
N PRO A 145 8.39 -15.43 3.40
CA PRO A 145 9.05 -14.84 2.22
C PRO A 145 9.19 -15.82 1.03
N GLU A 146 9.15 -17.12 1.28
CA GLU A 146 9.18 -18.16 0.24
C GLU A 146 7.83 -18.33 -0.48
N ARG A 147 6.74 -17.94 0.20
CA ARG A 147 5.36 -17.98 -0.27
C ARG A 147 4.63 -16.73 0.26
N PRO A 148 5.02 -15.55 -0.25
CA PRO A 148 4.53 -14.26 0.24
C PRO A 148 3.04 -14.04 -0.04
#